data_AF-A0A4C1ZP47-F1
#
_entry.id   AF-A0A4C1ZP47-F1
#
_cell.length_a   1.000
_cell.length_b   1.000
_cell.length_c   1.000
_cell.angle_alpha   90.00
_cell.angle_beta   90.00
_cell.angle_gamma   90.00
#
_symmetry.space_group_name_H-M   'P 1'
#
loop_
_entity.id
_entity.type
_entity.pdbx_description
1 polymer ?
#
loop_
_entity_poly.entity_id
_entity_poly.type
_entity_poly.pdbx_seq_one_letter_code
_entity_poly.pdbx_strand_id
1 'polypeptide(L)'
;MILVPAGEYQLGTDDIVLVSDREGPKRIIKLNSFYLDKYEVSNYDFNVFVVSTGYKTEAETFGNSFVFALFLNDTYKEKLKDYRVLEAPWWYQVQGSDWRHPHGLDSNISDILDHPVVHVSWRDAQAYCKWRNARLPTEAEWEAACRGGHYDIKYPWGDKLFPERKHMFV
;
A
#
# COMPACT_ATOMS: atom_id res chain seq x y z
N MET A 1 -8.32 -1.75 14.34
CA MET A 1 -8.14 -0.28 14.49
C MET A 1 -7.53 0.10 15.83
N ILE A 2 -6.79 1.21 15.87
CA ILE A 2 -6.26 1.89 17.04
C ILE A 2 -6.73 3.36 17.05
N LEU A 3 -6.95 3.93 18.23
CA LEU A 3 -7.32 5.34 18.39
C LEU A 3 -6.08 6.22 18.22
N VAL A 4 -6.14 7.17 17.30
CA VAL A 4 -5.20 8.28 17.19
C VAL A 4 -5.85 9.49 17.87
N PRO A 5 -5.26 10.05 18.95
CA PRO A 5 -5.88 11.12 19.72
C PRO A 5 -5.93 12.43 18.92
N ALA A 6 -6.85 13.32 19.30
CA ALA A 6 -6.85 14.68 18.75
C ALA A 6 -5.58 15.40 19.22
N GLY A 7 -5.02 16.24 18.36
CA GLY A 7 -3.78 16.94 18.69
C GLY A 7 -3.19 17.74 17.55
N GLU A 8 -2.04 18.33 17.83
CA GLU A 8 -1.17 18.93 16.84
C GLU A 8 -0.18 17.88 16.35
N TYR A 9 0.02 17.80 15.04
CA TYR A 9 0.92 16.84 14.40
C TYR A 9 1.81 17.55 13.39
N GLN A 10 3.08 17.14 13.36
CA GLN A 10 4.00 17.56 12.31
C GLN A 10 3.80 16.72 11.06
N LEU A 11 3.68 17.37 9.92
CA LEU A 11 3.68 16.76 8.59
C LEU A 11 4.80 17.32 7.73
N GLY A 12 5.25 16.49 6.78
CA GLY A 12 6.29 16.82 5.83
C GLY A 12 7.67 17.00 6.47
N THR A 13 8.60 17.49 5.65
CA THR A 13 9.98 17.76 6.05
C THR A 13 10.53 18.98 5.31
N ASP A 14 11.47 19.68 5.94
CA ASP A 14 12.28 20.72 5.26
C ASP A 14 13.57 20.12 4.66
N ASP A 15 13.94 18.89 5.03
CA ASP A 15 15.04 18.13 4.43
C ASP A 15 14.53 17.39 3.18
N ILE A 16 14.27 18.15 2.12
CA ILE A 16 13.65 17.66 0.89
C ILE A 16 14.67 16.87 0.06
N VAL A 17 14.45 15.57 -0.10
CA VAL A 17 15.28 14.69 -0.96
C VAL A 17 14.82 14.73 -2.41
N LEU A 18 13.50 14.65 -2.64
CA LEU A 18 12.89 14.68 -3.98
C LEU A 18 11.94 15.87 -4.11
N VAL A 19 12.38 16.91 -4.82
CA VAL A 19 11.61 18.16 -4.98
C VAL A 19 10.27 17.94 -5.69
N SER A 20 10.20 16.97 -6.60
CA SER A 20 8.98 16.61 -7.33
C SER A 20 7.85 16.13 -6.43
N ASP A 21 8.19 15.53 -5.30
CA ASP A 21 7.26 14.79 -4.45
C ASP A 21 6.60 15.70 -3.39
N ARG A 22 7.08 16.95 -3.29
CA ARG A 22 6.51 18.02 -2.45
C ARG A 22 6.37 17.60 -0.98
N GLU A 23 7.37 16.89 -0.46
CA GLU A 23 7.42 16.49 0.97
C GLU A 23 7.43 17.69 1.92
N GLY A 24 7.91 18.85 1.46
CA GLY A 24 7.95 20.09 2.22
C GLY A 24 6.89 21.14 1.83
N PRO A 25 6.81 22.26 2.56
CA PRO A 25 7.57 22.52 3.80
C PRO A 25 6.99 21.72 4.97
N LYS A 26 7.83 21.55 6.00
CA LYS A 26 7.38 21.09 7.31
C LYS A 26 6.26 22.00 7.83
N ARG A 27 5.20 21.40 8.36
CA ARG A 27 4.04 22.13 8.88
C ARG A 27 3.41 21.43 10.07
N ILE A 28 2.82 22.22 10.97
CA ILE A 28 1.99 21.71 12.06
C ILE A 28 0.52 21.83 11.66
N ILE A 29 -0.22 20.75 11.84
CA ILE A 29 -1.67 20.72 11.62
C ILE A 29 -2.40 20.25 12.87
N LYS A 30 -3.70 20.58 12.98
CA LYS A 30 -4.59 20.06 14.01
C LYS A 30 -5.47 18.97 13.43
N LEU A 31 -5.50 17.81 14.06
CA LEU A 31 -6.39 16.71 13.72
C LEU A 31 -7.34 16.41 14.87
N ASN A 32 -8.58 16.08 14.53
CA ASN A 32 -9.52 15.47 15.47
C ASN A 32 -9.12 14.01 15.74
N SER A 33 -9.66 13.40 16.78
CA SER A 33 -9.44 11.97 17.02
C SER A 33 -10.06 11.13 15.92
N PHE A 34 -9.35 10.09 15.50
CA PHE A 34 -9.83 9.14 14.51
C PHE A 34 -9.30 7.74 14.84
N TYR A 35 -9.88 6.73 14.20
CA TYR A 35 -9.37 5.37 14.27
C TYR A 35 -8.65 5.03 12.96
N LEU A 36 -7.50 4.37 13.06
CA LEU A 36 -6.78 3.83 11.90
C LEU A 36 -6.58 2.33 12.08
N ASP A 37 -6.60 1.55 11.01
CA ASP A 37 -6.21 0.15 11.12
C ASP A 37 -4.72 0.01 11.46
N LYS A 38 -4.42 -0.95 12.34
CA LYS A 38 -3.04 -1.22 12.79
C LYS A 38 -2.24 -1.98 11.72
N TYR A 39 -2.96 -2.71 10.88
CA TYR A 39 -2.42 -3.57 9.83
C TYR A 39 -3.03 -3.14 8.50
N GLU A 40 -2.32 -3.42 7.42
CA GLU A 40 -2.88 -3.33 6.08
C GLU A 40 -4.04 -4.33 5.94
N VAL A 41 -4.94 -4.09 4.98
CA VAL A 41 -6.03 -5.02 4.70
C VAL A 41 -5.43 -6.31 4.15
N SER A 42 -5.72 -7.43 4.81
CA SER A 42 -5.18 -8.74 4.42
C SER A 42 -5.93 -9.34 3.23
N ASN A 43 -5.31 -10.31 2.54
CA ASN A 43 -5.97 -11.14 1.54
C ASN A 43 -7.21 -11.85 2.10
N TYR A 44 -7.16 -12.32 3.34
CA TYR A 44 -8.31 -12.92 4.03
C TYR A 44 -9.46 -11.93 4.17
N ASP A 45 -9.19 -10.74 4.72
CA ASP A 45 -10.23 -9.74 4.96
C ASP A 45 -10.85 -9.26 3.65
N PHE A 46 -10.03 -9.05 2.62
CA PHE A 46 -10.52 -8.67 1.30
C PHE A 46 -11.33 -9.79 0.63
N ASN A 47 -10.96 -11.06 0.83
CA ASN A 47 -11.75 -12.19 0.37
C ASN A 47 -13.14 -12.24 1.05
N VAL A 48 -13.24 -11.95 2.35
CA VAL A 48 -14.54 -11.84 3.03
C VAL A 48 -15.40 -10.75 2.39
N PHE A 49 -14.82 -9.58 2.12
CA PHE A 49 -15.51 -8.51 1.38
C PHE A 49 -16.03 -8.98 0.02
N VAL A 50 -15.16 -9.57 -0.81
CA VAL A 50 -15.52 -10.03 -2.16
C VAL A 50 -16.60 -11.12 -2.11
N VAL A 51 -16.46 -12.12 -1.24
CA VAL A 51 -17.46 -13.19 -1.11
C VAL A 51 -18.82 -12.66 -0.63
N SER A 52 -18.82 -11.68 0.27
CA SER A 52 -20.06 -11.11 0.82
C SER A 52 -20.81 -10.19 -0.15
N THR A 53 -20.11 -9.61 -1.13
CA THR A 53 -20.65 -8.56 -2.00
C THR A 53 -20.70 -8.94 -3.48
N GLY A 54 -19.98 -9.97 -3.89
CA GLY A 54 -19.72 -10.25 -5.30
C GLY A 54 -18.87 -9.19 -5.99
N TYR A 55 -18.11 -8.39 -5.23
CA TYR A 55 -17.30 -7.30 -5.79
C TYR A 55 -16.24 -7.82 -6.75
N LYS A 56 -16.09 -7.12 -7.88
CA LYS A 56 -15.06 -7.36 -8.89
C LYS A 56 -14.16 -6.13 -8.97
N THR A 57 -12.85 -6.34 -8.80
CA THR A 57 -11.86 -5.26 -8.79
C THR A 57 -11.65 -4.62 -10.16
N GLU A 58 -11.03 -3.45 -10.19
CA GLU A 58 -10.61 -2.82 -11.45
C GLU A 58 -9.62 -3.71 -12.22
N ALA A 59 -8.67 -4.37 -11.54
CA ALA A 59 -7.72 -5.29 -12.17
C ALA A 59 -8.42 -6.48 -12.86
N GLU A 60 -9.42 -7.10 -12.20
CA GLU A 60 -10.23 -8.16 -12.80
C GLU A 60 -11.10 -7.66 -13.97
N THR A 61 -11.46 -6.38 -13.98
CA THR A 61 -12.25 -5.74 -15.04
C THR A 61 -11.39 -5.38 -16.25
N PHE A 62 -10.20 -4.84 -16.02
CA PHE A 62 -9.20 -4.58 -17.06
C PHE A 62 -8.54 -5.88 -17.57
N GLY A 63 -8.58 -6.95 -16.78
CA GLY A 63 -8.00 -8.26 -17.10
C GLY A 63 -6.49 -8.34 -16.87
N ASN A 64 -5.89 -7.34 -16.23
CA ASN A 64 -4.45 -7.28 -15.96
C ASN A 64 -4.11 -6.31 -14.84
N SER A 65 -2.89 -6.46 -14.31
CA SER A 65 -2.23 -5.53 -13.41
C SER A 65 -0.71 -5.60 -13.58
N PHE A 66 0.03 -4.77 -12.85
CA PHE A 66 1.49 -4.74 -12.92
C PHE A 66 2.14 -5.73 -11.94
N VAL A 67 3.04 -6.56 -12.44
CA VAL A 67 3.83 -7.54 -11.65
C VAL A 67 5.30 -7.18 -11.73
N PHE A 68 5.99 -7.24 -10.58
CA PHE A 68 7.40 -6.92 -10.49
C PHE A 68 8.26 -8.04 -11.08
N ALA A 69 9.33 -7.65 -11.78
CA ALA A 69 10.18 -8.56 -12.54
C ALA A 69 10.74 -9.74 -11.73
N LEU A 70 11.01 -9.59 -10.43
CA LEU A 70 11.53 -10.69 -9.60
C LEU A 70 10.53 -11.85 -9.42
N PHE A 71 9.23 -11.60 -9.59
CA PHE A 71 8.20 -12.64 -9.50
C PHE A 71 7.93 -13.35 -10.83
N LEU A 72 8.61 -12.95 -11.90
CA LEU A 72 8.46 -13.53 -13.23
C LEU A 72 9.69 -14.35 -13.62
N ASN A 73 9.46 -15.51 -14.23
CA ASN A 73 10.54 -16.28 -14.85
C ASN A 73 11.00 -15.64 -16.17
N ASP A 74 12.15 -16.05 -16.66
CA ASP A 74 12.78 -15.44 -17.84
C ASP A 74 11.94 -15.64 -19.13
N THR A 75 11.17 -16.72 -19.21
CA THR A 75 10.23 -16.94 -20.31
C THR A 75 9.14 -15.88 -20.35
N TYR A 76 8.53 -15.55 -19.21
CA TYR A 76 7.52 -14.49 -19.11
C TYR A 76 8.14 -13.12 -19.37
N LYS A 77 9.33 -12.83 -18.83
CA LYS A 77 10.04 -11.56 -19.06
C LYS A 77 10.33 -11.31 -20.53
N GLU A 78 10.80 -12.33 -21.26
CA GLU A 78 11.09 -12.19 -22.69
C GLU A 78 9.80 -11.99 -23.50
N LYS A 79 8.75 -12.78 -23.20
CA LYS A 79 7.45 -12.67 -23.88
C LYS A 79 6.80 -11.30 -23.67
N LEU A 80 6.97 -10.70 -22.50
CA LEU A 80 6.31 -9.46 -22.10
C LEU A 80 7.23 -8.23 -22.13
N LYS A 81 8.41 -8.31 -22.77
CA LYS A 81 9.40 -7.23 -22.78
C LYS A 81 8.89 -5.90 -23.35
N ASP A 82 7.88 -5.93 -24.21
CA ASP A 82 7.27 -4.74 -24.79
C ASP A 82 6.09 -4.20 -23.98
N TYR A 83 5.65 -4.94 -22.95
CA TYR A 83 4.55 -4.60 -22.04
C TYR A 83 5.06 -4.08 -20.68
N ARG A 84 6.23 -3.44 -20.69
CA ARG A 84 6.84 -2.85 -19.51
C ARG A 84 6.51 -1.37 -19.39
N VAL A 85 6.51 -0.87 -18.17
CA VAL A 85 6.48 0.58 -17.92
C VAL A 85 7.79 1.20 -18.42
N LEU A 86 7.70 2.21 -19.29
CA LEU A 86 8.87 2.81 -19.96
C LEU A 86 9.89 3.37 -18.96
N GLU A 87 9.42 4.13 -17.97
CA GLU A 87 10.28 4.76 -16.95
C GLU A 87 10.66 3.81 -15.80
N ALA A 88 10.04 2.63 -15.76
CA ALA A 88 10.26 1.62 -14.72
C ALA A 88 10.21 0.21 -15.32
N PRO A 89 11.23 -0.19 -16.11
CA PRO A 89 11.21 -1.43 -16.90
C PRO A 89 11.23 -2.73 -16.06
N TRP A 90 11.20 -2.63 -14.74
CA TRP A 90 10.99 -3.76 -13.84
C TRP A 90 9.51 -4.05 -13.56
N TRP A 91 8.58 -3.23 -14.05
CA TRP A 91 7.14 -3.47 -13.96
C TRP A 91 6.58 -3.97 -15.30
N TYR A 92 5.98 -5.15 -15.28
CA TYR A 92 5.37 -5.80 -16.44
C TYR A 92 3.85 -5.81 -16.30
N GLN A 93 3.12 -5.42 -17.32
CA GLN A 93 1.68 -5.62 -17.39
C GLN A 93 1.40 -7.11 -17.69
N VAL A 94 0.82 -7.82 -16.74
CA VAL A 94 0.59 -9.28 -16.83
C VAL A 94 -0.91 -9.54 -16.95
N GLN A 95 -1.30 -10.31 -17.98
CA GLN A 95 -2.70 -10.71 -18.15
C GLN A 95 -3.12 -11.69 -17.05
N GLY A 96 -4.32 -11.48 -16.51
CA GLY A 96 -4.87 -12.27 -15.41
C GLY A 96 -4.16 -12.08 -14.07
N SER A 97 -3.34 -11.02 -13.91
CA SER A 97 -2.89 -10.63 -12.58
C SER A 97 -3.92 -9.75 -11.89
N ASP A 98 -4.29 -10.16 -10.69
CA ASP A 98 -5.26 -9.51 -9.81
C ASP A 98 -4.97 -9.89 -8.36
N TRP A 99 -5.84 -9.50 -7.44
CA TRP A 99 -5.63 -9.73 -6.01
C TRP A 99 -5.65 -11.22 -5.61
N ARG A 100 -6.35 -12.10 -6.35
CA ARG A 100 -6.31 -13.57 -6.12
C ARG A 100 -5.12 -14.22 -6.82
N HIS A 101 -4.62 -13.61 -7.89
CA HIS A 101 -3.56 -14.11 -8.75
C HIS A 101 -2.42 -13.08 -8.86
N PRO A 102 -1.68 -12.80 -7.77
CA PRO A 102 -0.77 -11.64 -7.70
C PRO A 102 0.41 -11.69 -8.67
N HIS A 103 0.79 -12.86 -9.17
CA HIS A 103 1.86 -13.02 -10.17
C HIS A 103 1.32 -13.49 -11.54
N GLY A 104 0.00 -13.40 -11.76
CA GLY A 104 -0.70 -13.91 -12.94
C GLY A 104 -1.39 -15.26 -12.69
N LEU A 105 -2.02 -15.81 -13.73
CA LEU A 105 -2.98 -16.93 -13.65
C LEU A 105 -2.49 -18.18 -12.90
N ASP A 106 -1.19 -18.46 -12.94
CA ASP A 106 -0.60 -19.65 -12.28
C ASP A 106 -0.33 -19.43 -10.78
N SER A 107 -0.52 -18.21 -10.27
CA SER A 107 -0.32 -17.86 -8.86
C SER A 107 -1.63 -17.87 -8.07
N ASN A 108 -1.54 -17.95 -6.75
CA ASN A 108 -2.70 -17.83 -5.87
C ASN A 108 -2.30 -17.28 -4.49
N ILE A 109 -3.30 -16.97 -3.64
CA ILE A 109 -3.11 -16.40 -2.30
C ILE A 109 -3.19 -17.41 -1.14
N SER A 110 -3.29 -18.72 -1.41
CA SER A 110 -3.62 -19.72 -0.38
C SER A 110 -2.61 -19.78 0.76
N ASP A 111 -1.33 -19.52 0.45
CA ASP A 111 -0.22 -19.54 1.42
C ASP A 111 0.12 -18.15 2.00
N ILE A 112 -0.64 -17.10 1.62
CA ILE A 112 -0.36 -15.70 1.98
C ILE A 112 -1.65 -14.95 2.38
N LEU A 113 -2.57 -15.63 3.05
CA LEU A 113 -3.86 -15.05 3.44
C LEU A 113 -3.75 -13.88 4.44
N ASP A 114 -2.70 -13.85 5.25
CA ASP A 114 -2.39 -12.78 6.20
C ASP A 114 -1.51 -11.67 5.61
N HIS A 115 -1.01 -11.85 4.38
CA HIS A 115 -0.31 -10.77 3.66
C HIS A 115 -1.29 -9.67 3.22
N PRO A 116 -0.80 -8.44 2.99
CA PRO A 116 -1.59 -7.37 2.43
C PRO A 116 -2.17 -7.75 1.08
N VAL A 117 -3.45 -7.41 0.86
CA VAL A 117 -4.06 -7.53 -0.46
C VAL A 117 -3.39 -6.56 -1.44
N VAL A 118 -3.05 -7.05 -2.63
CA VAL A 118 -2.39 -6.29 -3.70
C VAL A 118 -3.26 -6.24 -4.96
N HIS A 119 -2.84 -5.49 -5.99
CA HIS A 119 -3.62 -5.23 -7.22
C HIS A 119 -5.00 -4.61 -7.00
N VAL A 120 -5.17 -3.91 -5.86
CA VAL A 120 -6.36 -3.13 -5.55
C VAL A 120 -6.13 -1.68 -5.96
N SER A 121 -7.05 -1.13 -6.73
CA SER A 121 -7.06 0.30 -7.07
C SER A 121 -7.50 1.16 -5.89
N TRP A 122 -7.35 2.48 -6.04
CA TRP A 122 -7.93 3.44 -5.10
C TRP A 122 -9.47 3.29 -4.97
N ARG A 123 -10.16 2.90 -6.05
CA ARG A 123 -11.61 2.66 -6.04
C ARG A 123 -11.97 1.37 -5.29
N ASP A 124 -11.19 0.31 -5.49
CA ASP A 124 -11.36 -0.97 -4.79
C ASP A 124 -11.17 -0.79 -3.28
N ALA A 125 -10.13 -0.06 -2.88
CA ALA A 125 -9.88 0.24 -1.47
C ALA A 125 -11.02 1.04 -0.83
N GLN A 126 -11.59 2.02 -1.53
CA GLN A 126 -12.78 2.73 -1.04
C GLN A 126 -14.01 1.85 -0.93
N ALA A 127 -14.26 0.99 -1.91
CA ALA A 127 -15.40 0.08 -1.87
C ALA A 127 -15.30 -0.84 -0.65
N TYR A 128 -14.11 -1.40 -0.40
CA TYR A 128 -13.81 -2.20 0.79
C TYR A 128 -14.04 -1.41 2.08
N CYS A 129 -13.43 -0.22 2.21
CA CYS A 129 -13.61 0.61 3.40
C CYS A 129 -15.08 0.95 3.65
N LYS A 130 -15.82 1.34 2.60
CA LYS A 130 -17.24 1.68 2.71
C LYS A 130 -18.08 0.48 3.16
N TRP A 131 -17.82 -0.71 2.63
CA TRP A 131 -18.52 -1.94 3.00
C TRP A 131 -18.41 -2.23 4.50
N ARG A 132 -17.22 -2.02 5.09
CA ARG A 132 -16.98 -2.20 6.54
C ARG A 132 -17.32 -0.96 7.37
N ASN A 133 -18.09 -0.01 6.83
CA ASN A 133 -18.46 1.24 7.48
C ASN A 133 -17.25 2.09 7.96
N ALA A 134 -16.21 2.13 7.13
CA ALA A 134 -14.99 2.91 7.31
C ALA A 134 -14.70 3.80 6.07
N ARG A 135 -13.54 4.44 6.04
CA ARG A 135 -13.03 5.22 4.90
C ARG A 135 -11.52 5.11 4.79
N LEU A 136 -10.97 5.52 3.65
CA LEU A 136 -9.53 5.75 3.55
C LEU A 136 -9.12 6.91 4.48
N PRO A 137 -7.91 6.86 5.08
CA PRO A 137 -7.35 8.00 5.77
C PRO A 137 -7.04 9.11 4.77
N THR A 138 -7.08 10.36 5.24
CA THR A 138 -6.39 11.44 4.52
C THR A 138 -4.88 11.24 4.64
N GLU A 139 -4.11 11.84 3.73
CA GLU A 139 -2.64 11.84 3.81
C GLU A 139 -2.14 12.33 5.18
N ALA A 140 -2.76 13.41 5.68
CA ALA A 140 -2.47 14.00 6.97
C ALA A 140 -2.70 13.04 8.15
N GLU A 141 -3.81 12.31 8.14
CA GLU A 141 -4.10 11.29 9.15
C GLU A 141 -3.13 10.11 9.06
N TRP A 142 -2.79 9.69 7.84
CA TRP A 142 -1.87 8.59 7.60
C TRP A 142 -0.47 8.92 8.12
N GLU A 143 0.11 10.07 7.74
CA GLU A 143 1.44 10.46 8.19
C GLU A 143 1.49 10.74 9.70
N ALA A 144 0.45 11.37 10.27
CA ALA A 144 0.36 11.58 11.72
C ALA A 144 0.39 10.25 12.50
N ALA A 145 -0.34 9.25 12.02
CA ALA A 145 -0.34 7.92 12.62
C ALA A 145 1.01 7.20 12.42
N CYS A 146 1.62 7.31 11.23
CA CYS A 146 2.94 6.74 10.94
C CYS A 146 4.05 7.34 11.81
N ARG A 147 3.99 8.63 12.14
CA ARG A 147 4.97 9.29 13.02
C ARG A 147 4.78 8.94 14.50
N GLY A 148 3.62 8.42 14.90
CA GLY A 148 3.39 7.96 16.28
C GLY A 148 3.51 9.06 17.35
N GLY A 149 3.27 10.33 17.00
CA GLY A 149 3.37 11.48 17.91
C GLY A 149 4.78 12.06 18.07
N HIS A 150 5.76 11.56 17.33
CA HIS A 150 7.11 12.11 17.29
C HIS A 150 7.26 13.24 16.27
N TYR A 151 8.22 14.12 16.54
CA TYR A 151 8.58 15.28 15.71
C TYR A 151 10.00 15.11 15.17
N ASP A 152 10.24 15.64 13.97
CA ASP A 152 11.55 15.69 13.34
C ASP A 152 12.28 14.32 13.29
N ILE A 153 11.53 13.24 13.08
CA ILE A 153 12.09 11.89 12.83
C ILE A 153 11.90 11.41 11.40
N LYS A 154 12.85 10.61 10.90
CA LYS A 154 12.86 10.06 9.53
C LYS A 154 12.02 8.80 9.35
N TYR A 155 12.01 7.89 10.32
CA TYR A 155 11.25 6.63 10.29
C TYR A 155 10.25 6.61 11.44
N PRO A 156 9.19 5.78 11.40
CA PRO A 156 8.22 5.65 12.50
C PRO A 156 8.83 5.37 13.89
N TRP A 157 10.05 4.84 13.93
CA TRP A 157 10.78 4.47 15.16
C TRP A 157 12.01 5.36 15.45
N GLY A 158 12.22 6.45 14.71
CA GLY A 158 13.34 7.38 14.90
C GLY A 158 14.19 7.59 13.63
N ASP A 159 15.45 8.00 13.79
CA ASP A 159 16.27 8.46 12.65
C ASP A 159 17.24 7.44 12.07
N LYS A 160 17.43 6.32 12.76
CA LYS A 160 18.27 5.23 12.28
C LYS A 160 17.41 4.20 11.58
N LEU A 161 17.82 3.78 10.39
CA LEU A 161 17.12 2.73 9.63
C LEU A 161 17.15 1.39 10.38
N PHE A 162 18.30 1.05 10.99
CA PHE A 162 18.51 -0.20 11.73
C PHE A 162 18.95 0.05 13.17
N PRO A 163 18.07 0.59 14.04
CA PRO A 163 18.42 0.77 15.45
C PRO A 163 18.67 -0.61 16.07
N GLU A 164 19.84 -0.80 16.70
CA GLU A 164 20.21 -2.07 17.34
C GLU A 164 20.14 -3.30 16.42
N ARG A 165 20.33 -3.13 15.10
CA ARG A 165 20.14 -4.18 14.07
C ARG A 165 18.71 -4.75 13.98
N LYS A 166 17.73 -4.10 14.60
CA LYS A 166 16.30 -4.37 14.37
C LYS A 166 15.89 -3.77 13.02
N HIS A 167 14.80 -4.30 12.43
CA HIS A 167 14.26 -3.88 11.14
C HIS A 167 15.16 -4.13 9.90
N MET A 168 16.19 -4.98 10.03
CA MET A 168 16.89 -5.50 8.84
C MET A 168 15.99 -6.51 8.13
N PHE A 169 15.99 -6.47 6.79
CA PHE A 169 15.56 -7.61 5.99
C PHE A 169 16.57 -8.74 6.24
N VAL A 170 16.11 -9.86 6.80
CA VAL A 170 16.90 -11.09 6.94
C VAL A 170 16.67 -11.96 5.73
#